data_AF-A0A6G4TU38-F1
#
_entry.id   AF-A0A6G4TU38-F1
#
_cell.length_a   1.000
_cell.length_b   1.000
_cell.length_c   1.000
_cell.angle_alpha   90.00
_cell.angle_beta   90.00
_cell.angle_gamma   90.00
#
_symmetry.space_group_name_H-M   'P 1'
#
loop_
_entity.id
_entity.type
_entity.pdbx_description
1 polymer ?
#
loop_
_entity_poly.entity_id
_entity_poly.type
_entity_poly.pdbx_seq_one_letter_code
_entity_poly.pdbx_strand_id
1 'polypeptide(L)'
;MDDPVGIQAIPPLGRDGGRAEPYLTGDVAAAPYGSTLPRLRDHLVRLSCRVMAGLWRAMGLRHAAGMLRHYAGGTGLPYRADAASLMAVPAAQEAVAEQLARWRAEALQRWAEEGRGEKIYRADSGWRSLVIDRAASLDWWLALRGLSYRLAGTAHVGSDGTVTVDHRFQVHKSWNFDHGEAEYGIPFSPFARLHEAGIAREYEVIGEVDGLSFTRPVPGAAAGRRAADPAPTVRSPSHPS
;
A
#
# COMPACT_ATOMS: atom_id res chain seq x y z
N MET A 1 -28.28 -12.10 36.97
CA MET A 1 -28.19 -10.95 36.05
C MET A 1 -27.00 -11.28 35.19
N ASP A 2 -27.27 -12.08 34.16
CA ASP A 2 -26.26 -12.72 33.33
C ASP A 2 -25.77 -11.70 32.31
N ASP A 3 -24.47 -11.43 32.32
CA ASP A 3 -23.81 -10.66 31.27
C ASP A 3 -23.96 -11.42 29.93
N PRO A 4 -24.42 -10.77 28.85
CA PRO A 4 -24.48 -11.41 27.56
C PRO A 4 -23.05 -11.74 27.11
N VAL A 5 -22.81 -13.03 26.85
CA VAL A 5 -21.63 -13.59 26.21
C VAL A 5 -21.23 -12.68 25.04
N GLY A 6 -20.17 -11.89 25.25
CA GLY A 6 -19.60 -11.05 24.21
C GLY A 6 -19.18 -11.95 23.05
N ILE A 7 -19.81 -11.75 21.90
CA ILE A 7 -19.37 -12.34 20.64
C ILE A 7 -17.94 -11.83 20.42
N GLN A 8 -16.94 -12.65 20.77
CA GLN A 8 -15.56 -12.37 20.40
C GLN A 8 -15.52 -12.36 18.88
N ALA A 9 -15.44 -11.17 18.31
CA ALA A 9 -15.27 -11.00 16.87
C ALA A 9 -14.01 -11.75 16.46
N ILE A 10 -14.15 -12.70 15.53
CA ILE A 10 -13.02 -13.48 15.02
C ILE A 10 -11.95 -12.51 14.50
N PRO A 11 -10.70 -12.58 15.01
CA PRO A 11 -9.65 -11.67 14.59
C PRO A 11 -9.40 -11.76 13.08
N PRO A 12 -9.18 -10.62 12.38
CA PRO A 12 -8.85 -10.64 10.97
C PRO A 12 -7.51 -11.36 10.73
N LEU A 13 -7.36 -11.95 9.55
CA LEU A 13 -6.11 -12.59 9.13
C LEU A 13 -4.97 -11.57 9.03
N GLY A 14 -3.76 -11.98 9.45
CA GLY A 14 -2.49 -11.31 9.20
C GLY A 14 -2.33 -9.93 9.81
N ARG A 15 -3.06 -9.63 10.91
CA ARG A 15 -2.92 -8.38 11.66
C ARG A 15 -1.62 -8.30 12.47
N ASP A 16 -0.97 -9.44 12.71
CA ASP A 16 0.24 -9.53 13.51
C ASP A 16 1.38 -8.68 12.93
N GLY A 17 1.94 -7.78 13.76
CA GLY A 17 2.98 -6.83 13.36
C GLY A 17 2.48 -5.58 12.62
N GLY A 18 1.17 -5.47 12.37
CA GLY A 18 0.54 -4.24 11.89
C GLY A 18 0.20 -3.30 13.04
N ARG A 19 0.42 -2.00 12.84
CA ARG A 19 -0.05 -0.98 13.79
C ARG A 19 -1.56 -0.73 13.61
N ALA A 20 -2.19 -0.21 14.65
CA ALA A 20 -3.55 0.36 14.56
C ALA A 20 -3.57 1.56 13.59
N GLU A 21 -4.73 2.21 13.44
CA GLU A 21 -4.83 3.40 12.58
C GLU A 21 -3.68 4.38 12.87
N PRO A 22 -3.00 4.92 11.84
CA PRO A 22 -2.06 5.99 12.07
C PRO A 22 -2.84 7.09 12.79
N TYR A 23 -2.16 7.78 13.69
CA TYR A 23 -2.63 9.07 14.16
C TYR A 23 -2.78 9.98 12.93
N LEU A 24 -3.96 9.99 12.31
CA LEU A 24 -4.40 10.93 11.26
C LEU A 24 -4.70 12.31 11.86
N THR A 25 -4.06 12.62 12.99
CA THR A 25 -4.44 13.72 13.86
C THR A 25 -3.45 14.86 13.66
N GLY A 26 -3.83 15.82 12.82
CA GLY A 26 -3.64 17.27 13.01
C GLY A 26 -2.22 17.85 12.96
N ASP A 27 -1.22 17.10 13.42
CA ASP A 27 0.18 17.50 13.57
C ASP A 27 1.01 16.82 12.49
N VAL A 28 0.62 17.03 11.22
CA VAL A 28 1.53 16.75 10.10
C VAL A 28 2.83 17.54 10.31
N ALA A 29 2.74 18.71 10.94
CA ALA A 29 3.84 19.62 11.17
C ALA A 29 4.37 19.55 12.60
N ALA A 30 5.70 19.59 12.74
CA ALA A 30 6.36 19.73 14.04
C ALA A 30 6.09 21.10 14.71
N ALA A 31 5.66 22.10 13.94
CA ALA A 31 5.38 23.46 14.42
C ALA A 31 4.13 24.06 13.73
N PRO A 32 3.41 25.01 14.37
CA PRO A 32 2.22 25.60 13.77
C PRO A 32 2.52 26.41 12.50
N TYR A 33 1.63 26.30 11.52
CA TYR A 33 1.70 27.05 10.26
C TYR A 33 1.62 28.56 10.48
N GLY A 34 2.53 29.32 9.86
CA GLY A 34 2.54 30.78 9.96
C GLY A 34 2.83 31.32 11.37
N SER A 35 3.42 30.50 12.25
CA SER A 35 3.84 30.89 13.60
C SER A 35 5.00 31.88 13.64
N THR A 36 5.72 32.07 12.54
CA THR A 36 6.86 32.99 12.44
C THR A 36 6.73 33.93 11.25
N LEU A 37 7.48 35.04 11.28
CA LEU A 37 7.51 35.98 10.17
C LEU A 37 8.43 35.48 9.02
N PRO A 38 7.98 35.61 7.76
CA PRO A 38 8.81 35.41 6.58
C PRO A 38 10.11 36.23 6.61
N ARG A 39 11.21 35.61 6.15
CA ARG A 39 12.47 36.29 5.82
C ARG A 39 12.75 36.16 4.32
N LEU A 40 13.59 37.05 3.79
CA LEU A 40 14.03 36.99 2.39
C LEU A 40 14.58 35.60 2.02
N ARG A 41 15.34 34.98 2.92
CA ARG A 41 15.87 33.62 2.74
C ARG A 41 14.78 32.59 2.50
N ASP A 42 13.61 32.71 3.13
CA ASP A 42 12.52 31.75 2.97
C ASP A 42 11.92 31.84 1.56
N HIS A 43 11.79 33.06 1.03
CA HIS A 43 11.37 33.27 -0.36
C HIS A 43 12.38 32.67 -1.35
N LEU A 44 13.68 32.78 -1.07
CA LEU A 44 14.72 32.15 -1.89
C LEU A 44 14.64 30.61 -1.82
N VAL A 45 14.46 30.01 -0.65
CA VAL A 45 14.28 28.56 -0.51
C VAL A 45 13.02 28.09 -1.23
N ARG A 46 11.90 28.82 -1.13
CA ARG A 46 10.66 28.52 -1.87
C ARG A 46 10.88 28.58 -3.39
N LEU A 47 11.62 29.59 -3.87
CA LEU A 47 11.98 29.69 -5.29
C LEU A 47 12.82 28.48 -5.73
N SER A 48 13.82 28.09 -4.94
CA SER A 48 14.62 26.89 -5.19
C SER A 48 13.74 25.63 -5.27
N CYS A 49 12.74 25.48 -4.40
CA CYS A 49 11.79 24.36 -4.48
C CYS A 49 11.05 24.33 -5.82
N ARG A 50 10.58 25.50 -6.28
CA ARG A 50 9.86 25.61 -7.56
C ARG A 50 10.76 25.30 -8.76
N VAL A 51 11.98 25.81 -8.76
CA VAL A 51 12.98 25.52 -9.81
C VAL A 51 13.31 24.04 -9.82
N MET A 52 13.58 23.45 -8.66
CA MET A 52 13.89 22.03 -8.55
C MET A 52 12.76 21.13 -9.02
N ALA A 53 11.51 21.46 -8.67
CA ALA A 53 10.37 20.71 -9.14
C ALA A 53 10.16 20.84 -10.66
N GLY A 54 10.59 21.95 -11.28
CA GLY A 54 10.67 22.09 -12.73
C GLY A 54 11.71 21.15 -13.35
N LEU A 55 12.92 21.13 -12.79
CA LEU A 55 14.01 20.24 -13.22
C LEU A 55 13.64 18.77 -13.09
N TRP A 56 13.09 18.35 -11.94
CA TRP A 56 12.62 16.98 -11.73
C TRP A 56 11.55 16.58 -12.73
N ARG A 57 10.59 17.47 -13.03
CA ARG A 57 9.60 17.21 -14.07
C ARG A 57 10.24 17.01 -15.44
N ALA A 58 11.24 17.82 -15.80
CA ALA A 58 11.97 17.70 -17.06
C ALA A 58 12.75 16.38 -17.17
N MET A 59 13.22 15.84 -16.04
CA MET A 59 13.87 14.52 -15.95
C MET A 59 12.89 13.35 -15.85
N GLY A 60 11.58 13.60 -15.93
CA GLY A 60 10.54 12.56 -15.84
C GLY A 60 10.20 12.11 -14.42
N LEU A 61 10.72 12.76 -13.38
CA LEU A 61 10.45 12.48 -11.97
C LEU A 61 9.14 13.16 -11.54
N ARG A 62 8.02 12.62 -12.02
CA ARG A 62 6.71 13.28 -11.95
C ARG A 62 6.16 13.33 -10.53
N HIS A 63 6.34 12.27 -9.74
CA HIS A 63 5.80 12.18 -8.38
C HIS A 63 6.56 13.12 -7.45
N ALA A 64 7.89 13.07 -7.46
CA ALA A 64 8.76 13.96 -6.68
C ALA A 64 8.50 15.44 -7.02
N ALA A 65 8.41 15.75 -8.32
CA ALA A 65 8.09 17.09 -8.78
C ALA A 65 6.69 17.54 -8.36
N GLY A 66 5.69 16.65 -8.38
CA GLY A 66 4.32 16.94 -7.95
C GLY A 66 4.25 17.31 -6.48
N MET A 67 4.85 16.49 -5.62
CA MET A 67 4.87 16.69 -4.17
C MET A 67 5.64 17.95 -3.76
N LEU A 68 6.81 18.21 -4.36
CA LEU A 68 7.57 19.43 -4.06
C LEU A 68 6.84 20.71 -4.53
N ARG A 69 6.15 20.66 -5.68
CA ARG A 69 5.28 21.77 -6.11
C ARG A 69 4.11 21.98 -5.16
N HIS A 70 3.46 20.91 -4.73
CA HIS A 70 2.31 20.97 -3.83
C HIS A 70 2.70 21.63 -2.50
N TYR A 71 3.81 21.18 -1.92
CA TYR A 71 4.42 21.81 -0.75
C TYR A 71 4.65 23.31 -0.93
N ALA A 72 5.38 23.70 -1.98
CA ALA A 72 5.71 25.09 -2.28
C ALA A 72 4.48 25.94 -2.66
N GLY A 73 3.35 25.29 -2.98
CA GLY A 73 2.04 25.90 -3.18
C GLY A 73 1.42 26.40 -1.88
N GLY A 74 1.68 25.71 -0.75
CA GLY A 74 1.32 26.18 0.59
C GLY A 74 -0.13 25.91 1.00
N THR A 75 -0.84 25.00 0.32
CA THR A 75 -2.26 24.76 0.61
C THR A 75 -2.46 23.93 1.89
N GLY A 76 -1.56 22.96 2.14
CA GLY A 76 -1.69 21.98 3.22
C GLY A 76 -2.80 20.94 3.00
N LEU A 77 -3.45 20.96 1.83
CA LEU A 77 -4.47 19.96 1.49
C LEU A 77 -3.80 18.58 1.32
N PRO A 78 -4.49 17.48 1.67
CA PRO A 78 -3.97 16.15 1.39
C PRO A 78 -3.60 15.96 -0.08
N TYR A 79 -2.42 15.40 -0.32
CA TYR A 79 -1.95 15.04 -1.65
C TYR A 79 -2.34 13.60 -1.96
N ARG A 80 -3.08 13.41 -3.06
CA ARG A 80 -3.46 12.07 -3.53
C ARG A 80 -2.34 11.45 -4.35
N ALA A 81 -1.64 10.48 -3.78
CA ALA A 81 -0.66 9.67 -4.47
C ALA A 81 -1.33 8.62 -5.37
N ASP A 82 -0.69 8.33 -6.50
CA ASP A 82 -1.07 7.20 -7.36
C ASP A 82 -0.65 5.89 -6.68
N ALA A 83 -1.59 5.28 -5.97
CA ALA A 83 -1.35 4.04 -5.21
C ALA A 83 -1.08 2.85 -6.13
N ALA A 84 -1.61 2.82 -7.36
CA ALA A 84 -1.35 1.76 -8.32
C ALA A 84 0.11 1.82 -8.83
N SER A 85 0.58 3.02 -9.20
CA SER A 85 1.98 3.26 -9.56
C SER A 85 2.93 2.94 -8.40
N LEU A 86 2.54 3.28 -7.17
CA LEU A 86 3.33 2.98 -5.98
C LEU A 86 3.39 1.48 -5.67
N MET A 87 2.27 0.77 -5.82
CA MET A 87 2.19 -0.69 -5.64
C MET A 87 3.02 -1.44 -6.69
N ALA A 88 3.29 -0.83 -7.85
CA ALA A 88 4.16 -1.40 -8.87
C ALA A 88 5.66 -1.28 -8.55
N VAL A 89 6.07 -0.58 -7.49
CA VAL A 89 7.46 -0.52 -7.03
C VAL A 89 7.87 -1.88 -6.45
N PRO A 90 9.07 -2.43 -6.76
CA PRO A 90 9.48 -3.77 -6.32
C PRO A 90 9.28 -4.04 -4.82
N ALA A 91 9.71 -3.11 -3.95
CA ALA A 91 9.54 -3.24 -2.50
C ALA A 91 8.06 -3.34 -2.08
N ALA A 92 7.15 -2.64 -2.77
CA ALA A 92 5.72 -2.73 -2.50
C ALA A 92 5.16 -4.08 -3.00
N GLN A 93 5.58 -4.54 -4.18
CA GLN A 93 5.16 -5.84 -4.72
C GLN A 93 5.58 -6.99 -3.81
N GLU A 94 6.81 -6.97 -3.31
CA GLU A 94 7.32 -7.97 -2.36
C GLU A 94 6.52 -7.94 -1.05
N ALA A 95 6.33 -6.76 -0.46
CA ALA A 95 5.56 -6.60 0.77
C ALA A 95 4.10 -7.08 0.63
N VAL A 96 3.46 -6.78 -0.51
CA VAL A 96 2.11 -7.25 -0.82
C VAL A 96 2.08 -8.76 -1.00
N ALA A 97 3.01 -9.32 -1.79
CA ALA A 97 3.07 -10.76 -2.05
C ALA A 97 3.28 -11.56 -0.76
N GLU A 98 4.17 -11.10 0.13
CA GLU A 98 4.38 -11.70 1.44
C GLU A 98 3.11 -11.67 2.31
N GLN A 99 2.42 -10.52 2.35
CA GLN A 99 1.18 -10.40 3.14
C GLN A 99 0.07 -11.31 2.60
N LEU A 100 -0.09 -11.38 1.28
CA LEU A 100 -1.07 -12.29 0.65
C LEU A 100 -0.72 -13.76 0.93
N ALA A 101 0.58 -14.12 0.94
CA ALA A 101 1.02 -15.45 1.31
C ALA A 101 0.70 -15.79 2.78
N ARG A 102 0.90 -14.84 3.71
CA ARG A 102 0.51 -14.99 5.12
C ARG A 102 -0.99 -15.22 5.28
N TRP A 103 -1.81 -14.35 4.69
CA TRP A 103 -3.26 -14.50 4.71
C TRP A 103 -3.74 -15.83 4.16
N ARG A 104 -3.15 -16.30 3.05
CA ARG A 104 -3.47 -17.62 2.49
C ARG A 104 -3.12 -18.75 3.46
N ALA A 105 -1.95 -18.72 4.08
CA ALA A 105 -1.53 -19.75 5.02
C ALA A 105 -2.47 -19.82 6.24
N GLU A 106 -2.78 -18.66 6.83
CA GLU A 106 -3.70 -18.56 7.97
C GLU A 106 -5.13 -18.96 7.60
N ALA A 107 -5.63 -18.57 6.42
CA ALA A 107 -6.96 -18.95 5.94
C ALA A 107 -7.08 -20.47 5.77
N LEU A 108 -6.07 -21.12 5.19
CA LEU A 108 -6.06 -22.58 5.02
C LEU A 108 -5.95 -23.32 6.35
N GLN A 109 -5.19 -22.78 7.30
CA GLN A 109 -5.10 -23.34 8.65
C GLN A 109 -6.47 -23.31 9.33
N ARG A 110 -7.12 -22.14 9.40
CA ARG A 110 -8.45 -22.00 10.01
C ARG A 110 -9.50 -22.84 9.29
N TRP A 111 -9.44 -22.89 7.96
CA TRP A 111 -10.33 -23.74 7.16
C TRP A 111 -10.20 -25.23 7.50
N ALA A 112 -8.98 -25.71 7.76
CA ALA A 112 -8.76 -27.09 8.17
C ALA A 112 -9.28 -27.37 9.60
N GLU A 113 -9.16 -26.41 10.51
CA GLU A 113 -9.61 -26.50 11.91
C GLU A 113 -11.14 -26.39 12.04
N GLU A 114 -11.78 -25.52 11.26
CA GLU A 114 -13.23 -25.26 11.31
C GLU A 114 -14.07 -26.25 10.49
N GLY A 115 -13.42 -27.21 9.81
CA GLY A 115 -14.05 -28.15 8.89
C GLY A 115 -14.06 -27.66 7.44
N ARG A 116 -13.72 -28.59 6.54
CA ARG A 116 -13.58 -28.32 5.11
C ARG A 116 -14.94 -28.02 4.48
N GLY A 117 -15.11 -26.78 4.02
CA GLY A 117 -16.29 -26.25 3.34
C GLY A 117 -15.99 -24.86 2.79
N GLU A 118 -16.91 -24.22 2.09
CA GLU A 118 -16.68 -22.83 1.65
C GLU A 118 -16.61 -21.90 2.88
N LYS A 119 -15.58 -21.05 2.94
CA LYS A 119 -15.34 -20.13 4.07
C LYS A 119 -14.87 -18.78 3.59
N ILE A 120 -15.24 -17.73 4.33
CA ILE A 120 -14.82 -16.36 4.08
C ILE A 120 -14.21 -15.79 5.36
N TYR A 121 -12.99 -15.26 5.24
CA TYR A 121 -12.24 -14.67 6.33
C TYR A 121 -11.97 -13.19 6.05
N ARG A 122 -12.19 -12.32 7.04
CA ARG A 122 -11.74 -10.93 6.97
C ARG A 122 -10.23 -10.88 7.06
N ALA A 123 -9.59 -10.03 6.27
CA ALA A 123 -8.15 -9.87 6.22
C ALA A 123 -7.76 -8.40 6.40
N ASP A 124 -6.80 -8.13 7.27
CA ASP A 124 -6.32 -6.78 7.57
C ASP A 124 -4.88 -6.83 8.06
N SER A 125 -3.96 -6.21 7.31
CA SER A 125 -2.55 -6.23 7.65
C SER A 125 -2.19 -5.32 8.80
N GLY A 126 -3.11 -4.44 9.21
CA GLY A 126 -2.79 -3.20 9.94
C GLY A 126 -1.87 -2.29 9.12
N TRP A 127 -1.47 -1.16 9.71
CA TRP A 127 -0.56 -0.23 9.07
C TRP A 127 0.90 -0.68 9.25
N ARG A 128 1.61 -0.81 8.14
CA ARG A 128 2.98 -1.31 8.06
C ARG A 128 3.87 -0.28 7.37
N SER A 129 5.13 -0.23 7.76
CA SER A 129 6.10 0.65 7.11
C SER A 129 6.64 0.01 5.83
N LEU A 130 6.82 0.83 4.80
CA LEU A 130 7.48 0.48 3.56
C LEU A 130 8.62 1.48 3.34
N VAL A 131 9.81 0.97 3.08
CA VAL A 131 10.96 1.77 2.61
C VAL A 131 11.10 1.54 1.12
N ILE A 132 11.36 2.61 0.38
CA ILE A 132 11.54 2.61 -1.05
C ILE A 132 13.00 2.98 -1.29
N ASP A 133 13.76 2.09 -1.90
CA ASP A 133 15.16 2.40 -2.21
C ASP A 133 15.29 3.21 -3.50
N ARG A 134 16.36 4.02 -3.57
CA ARG A 134 16.71 4.81 -4.76
C ARG A 134 16.81 3.94 -6.01
N ALA A 135 17.36 2.74 -5.89
CA ALA A 135 17.53 1.81 -6.98
C ALA A 135 16.19 1.20 -7.45
N ALA A 136 15.22 1.03 -6.54
CA ALA A 136 13.90 0.52 -6.87
C ALA A 136 13.04 1.58 -7.57
N SER A 137 13.10 2.84 -7.14
CA SER A 137 12.44 3.95 -7.85
C SER A 137 13.01 5.30 -7.44
N LEU A 138 13.79 5.94 -8.31
CA LEU A 138 14.34 7.28 -8.04
C LEU A 138 13.22 8.31 -7.78
N ASP A 139 12.12 8.24 -8.54
CA ASP A 139 11.00 9.17 -8.42
C ASP A 139 10.29 9.02 -7.07
N TRP A 140 9.86 7.79 -6.73
CA TRP A 140 9.18 7.55 -5.45
C TRP A 140 10.10 7.69 -4.23
N TRP A 141 11.39 7.39 -4.39
CA TRP A 141 12.39 7.61 -3.35
C TRP A 141 12.57 9.10 -3.05
N LEU A 142 12.70 9.96 -4.08
CA LEU A 142 12.75 11.42 -3.88
C LEU A 142 11.42 11.98 -3.34
N ALA A 143 10.29 11.38 -3.74
CA ALA A 143 8.96 11.85 -3.36
C ALA A 143 8.62 11.51 -1.89
N LEU A 144 8.86 10.27 -1.49
CA LEU A 144 8.39 9.71 -0.23
C LEU A 144 9.49 9.07 0.61
N ARG A 145 10.48 8.38 0.00
CA ARG A 145 11.52 7.55 0.63
C ARG A 145 10.98 6.35 1.42
N GLY A 146 9.99 6.57 2.26
CA GLY A 146 9.22 5.55 2.96
C GLY A 146 7.85 6.09 3.34
N LEU A 147 6.92 5.18 3.60
CA LEU A 147 5.52 5.46 3.88
C LEU A 147 4.91 4.36 4.74
N SER A 148 3.70 4.59 5.24
CA SER A 148 2.88 3.53 5.82
C SER A 148 1.90 3.01 4.77
N TYR A 149 1.72 1.70 4.69
CA TYR A 149 0.71 1.07 3.86
C TYR A 149 -0.18 0.14 4.68
N ARG A 150 -1.37 -0.17 4.16
CA ARG A 150 -2.28 -1.18 4.72
C ARG A 150 -2.95 -1.95 3.60
N LEU A 151 -3.00 -3.26 3.77
CA LEU A 151 -3.83 -4.16 2.99
C LEU A 151 -5.06 -4.53 3.81
N ALA A 152 -6.23 -4.40 3.21
CA ALA A 152 -7.49 -4.85 3.82
C ALA A 152 -8.33 -5.56 2.78
N GLY A 153 -9.08 -6.59 3.17
CA GLY A 153 -9.79 -7.41 2.20
C GLY A 153 -10.51 -8.61 2.81
N THR A 154 -10.81 -9.56 1.94
CA THR A 154 -11.46 -10.84 2.26
C THR A 154 -10.76 -11.98 1.56
N ALA A 155 -10.46 -13.04 2.30
CA ALA A 155 -9.97 -14.30 1.77
C ALA A 155 -11.11 -15.31 1.70
N HIS A 156 -11.42 -15.79 0.51
CA HIS A 156 -12.39 -16.83 0.23
C HIS A 156 -11.65 -18.15 0.03
N VAL A 157 -12.03 -19.17 0.79
CA VAL A 157 -11.49 -20.53 0.66
C VAL A 157 -12.61 -21.41 0.11
N GLY A 158 -12.45 -21.88 -1.13
CA GLY A 158 -13.37 -22.80 -1.77
C GLY A 158 -13.37 -24.17 -1.09
N SER A 159 -14.38 -24.99 -1.36
CA SER A 159 -14.47 -26.37 -0.83
C SER A 159 -13.30 -27.26 -1.28
N ASP A 160 -12.65 -26.91 -2.39
CA ASP A 160 -11.45 -27.56 -2.93
C ASP A 160 -10.13 -27.01 -2.32
N GLY A 161 -10.23 -26.05 -1.40
CA GLY A 161 -9.11 -25.35 -0.79
C GLY A 161 -8.51 -24.22 -1.64
N THR A 162 -9.08 -23.91 -2.82
CA THR A 162 -8.64 -22.76 -3.61
C THR A 162 -8.85 -21.47 -2.83
N VAL A 163 -7.82 -20.64 -2.73
CA VAL A 163 -7.90 -19.36 -2.01
C VAL A 163 -7.92 -18.21 -3.00
N THR A 164 -8.96 -17.38 -2.93
CA THR A 164 -9.08 -16.11 -3.63
C THR A 164 -9.10 -14.97 -2.61
N VAL A 165 -8.29 -13.94 -2.82
CA VAL A 165 -8.18 -12.80 -1.93
C VAL A 165 -8.51 -11.52 -2.69
N ASP A 166 -9.63 -10.90 -2.33
CA ASP A 166 -9.99 -9.56 -2.79
C ASP A 166 -9.47 -8.55 -1.77
N HIS A 167 -8.71 -7.55 -2.22
CA HIS A 167 -8.04 -6.61 -1.34
C HIS A 167 -7.97 -5.19 -1.91
N ARG A 168 -7.75 -4.25 -1.01
CA ARG A 168 -7.36 -2.87 -1.28
C ARG A 168 -5.98 -2.58 -0.71
N PHE A 169 -5.21 -1.74 -1.39
CA PHE A 169 -3.93 -1.23 -0.94
C PHE A 169 -4.06 0.27 -0.64
N GLN A 170 -3.84 0.63 0.62
CA GLN A 170 -3.93 1.99 1.14
C GLN A 170 -2.55 2.50 1.54
N VAL A 171 -2.30 3.79 1.35
CA VAL A 171 -1.03 4.44 1.72
C VAL A 171 -1.26 5.74 2.47
N HIS A 172 -0.38 6.00 3.42
CA HIS A 172 -0.39 7.19 4.26
C HIS A 172 1.06 7.63 4.58
N LYS A 173 1.33 8.93 4.52
CA LYS A 173 2.57 9.54 4.99
C LYS A 173 2.34 10.99 5.41
N SER A 174 2.84 11.38 6.58
CA SER A 174 3.03 12.79 6.91
C SER A 174 4.22 13.34 6.13
N TRP A 175 3.98 14.28 5.23
CA TRP A 175 5.04 14.90 4.42
C TRP A 175 5.50 16.19 5.10
N ASN A 176 6.49 16.04 5.96
CA ASN A 176 6.96 17.07 6.89
C ASN A 176 8.49 17.14 6.97
N PHE A 177 8.98 18.19 7.62
CA PHE A 177 10.39 18.46 7.82
C PHE A 177 10.67 18.80 9.28
N ASP A 178 11.41 17.92 9.96
CA ASP A 178 11.78 18.13 11.34
C ASP A 178 13.08 18.96 11.45
N HIS A 179 13.12 19.89 12.41
CA HIS A 179 14.33 20.69 12.65
C HIS A 179 15.48 19.82 13.17
N GLY A 180 16.71 20.14 12.73
CA GLY A 180 17.90 19.40 13.12
C GLY A 180 18.08 18.07 12.37
N GLU A 181 17.09 17.64 11.60
CA GLU A 181 17.21 16.51 10.70
C GLU A 181 17.76 16.93 9.33
N ALA A 182 18.33 15.95 8.63
CA ALA A 182 18.83 16.10 7.28
C ALA A 182 18.73 14.76 6.55
N GLU A 183 18.58 14.83 5.24
CA GLU A 183 18.57 13.66 4.38
C GLU A 183 19.36 13.96 3.11
N TYR A 184 20.22 13.04 2.68
CA TYR A 184 21.14 13.24 1.53
C TYR A 184 22.02 14.50 1.64
N GLY A 185 22.38 14.90 2.86
CA GLY A 185 23.12 16.13 3.12
C GLY A 185 22.29 17.41 2.95
N ILE A 186 20.98 17.29 2.72
CA ILE A 186 20.04 18.39 2.63
C ILE A 186 19.40 18.58 4.01
N PRO A 187 19.69 19.69 4.72
CA PRO A 187 19.07 19.96 6.01
C PRO A 187 17.57 20.23 5.84
N PHE A 188 16.77 19.73 6.76
CA PHE A 188 15.31 19.91 6.76
C PHE A 188 14.88 21.25 7.37
N SER A 189 15.66 21.83 8.29
CA SER A 189 15.35 23.11 8.94
C SER A 189 14.95 24.26 7.99
N PRO A 190 15.61 24.49 6.83
CA PRO A 190 15.17 25.50 5.87
C PRO A 190 13.77 25.27 5.31
N PHE A 191 13.35 24.01 5.16
CA PHE A 191 12.03 23.64 4.69
C PHE A 191 11.01 23.71 5.83
N ALA A 192 11.30 23.14 7.00
CA ALA A 192 10.48 23.29 8.21
C ALA A 192 10.09 24.77 8.45
N ARG A 193 11.07 25.67 8.29
CA ARG A 193 10.88 27.11 8.42
C ARG A 193 9.92 27.71 7.38
N LEU A 194 9.80 27.15 6.18
CA LEU A 194 8.80 27.63 5.22
C LEU A 194 7.36 27.37 5.68
N HIS A 195 7.15 26.26 6.40
CA HIS A 195 5.88 25.95 7.06
C HIS A 195 5.58 27.00 8.14
N GLU A 196 6.53 27.17 9.05
CA GLU A 196 6.42 28.12 10.15
C GLU A 196 6.24 29.56 9.67
N ALA A 197 6.86 29.93 8.55
CA ALA A 197 6.74 31.27 7.96
C ALA A 197 5.45 31.48 7.17
N GLY A 198 4.62 30.45 6.98
CA GLY A 198 3.40 30.56 6.17
C GLY A 198 3.65 30.62 4.65
N ILE A 199 4.83 30.20 4.18
CA ILE A 199 5.25 30.36 2.77
C ILE A 199 5.04 29.07 1.96
N ALA A 200 5.23 27.92 2.59
CA ALA A 200 4.93 26.58 2.09
C ALA A 200 4.21 25.82 3.20
N ARG A 201 3.53 24.71 2.93
CA ARG A 201 2.74 24.02 3.96
C ARG A 201 2.88 22.52 3.80
N GLU A 202 3.23 21.87 4.90
CA GLU A 202 3.29 20.41 5.03
C GLU A 202 1.89 19.83 4.94
N TYR A 203 1.78 18.57 4.56
CA TYR A 203 0.51 17.93 4.20
C TYR A 203 0.59 16.42 4.34
N GLU A 204 -0.58 15.77 4.39
CA GLU A 204 -0.68 14.32 4.33
C GLU A 204 -0.61 13.85 2.88
N VAL A 205 0.12 12.76 2.65
CA VAL A 205 0.03 11.99 1.42
C VAL A 205 -0.88 10.80 1.70
N ILE A 206 -1.93 10.69 0.91
CA ILE A 206 -2.90 9.59 0.97
C ILE A 206 -3.03 8.94 -0.40
N GLY A 207 -3.39 7.67 -0.45
CA GLY A 207 -3.67 6.98 -1.71
C GLY A 207 -4.35 5.64 -1.46
N GLU A 208 -5.15 5.20 -2.43
CA GLU A 208 -5.83 3.93 -2.38
C GLU A 208 -5.97 3.36 -3.79
N VAL A 209 -5.85 2.04 -3.89
CA VAL A 209 -6.29 1.25 -5.04
C VAL A 209 -7.07 0.04 -4.53
N ASP A 210 -8.23 -0.22 -5.11
CA ASP A 210 -9.17 -1.28 -4.76
C ASP A 210 -9.40 -2.24 -5.93
N GLY A 211 -10.28 -3.22 -5.74
CA GLY A 211 -10.64 -4.19 -6.78
C GLY A 211 -9.51 -5.16 -7.16
N LEU A 212 -8.49 -5.31 -6.32
CA LEU A 212 -7.38 -6.22 -6.57
C LEU A 212 -7.76 -7.64 -6.14
N SER A 213 -7.51 -8.62 -7.00
CA SER A 213 -7.80 -10.03 -6.69
C SER A 213 -6.58 -10.91 -6.93
N PHE A 214 -6.35 -11.84 -6.00
CA PHE A 214 -5.27 -12.82 -6.06
C PHE A 214 -5.86 -14.22 -5.83
N THR A 215 -5.66 -15.12 -6.79
CA THR A 215 -6.13 -16.51 -6.66
C THR A 215 -4.94 -17.48 -6.70
N ARG A 216 -4.89 -18.40 -5.74
CA ARG A 216 -3.93 -19.52 -5.76
C ARG A 216 -4.59 -20.86 -5.39
N PRO A 217 -4.51 -21.88 -6.25
CA PRO A 217 -4.95 -23.22 -5.92
C PRO A 217 -4.03 -23.87 -4.87
N VAL A 218 -4.50 -24.93 -4.20
CA VAL A 218 -3.64 -25.78 -3.36
C VAL A 218 -2.73 -26.63 -4.26
N PRO A 219 -1.42 -26.74 -3.97
CA PRO A 219 -0.55 -27.69 -4.66
C PRO A 219 -1.15 -29.10 -4.56
N GLY A 220 -1.51 -29.69 -5.71
CA GLY A 220 -2.10 -31.03 -5.79
C GLY A 220 -3.54 -31.09 -6.34
N ALA A 221 -4.31 -29.99 -6.34
CA ALA A 221 -5.68 -29.98 -6.84
C ALA A 221 -5.78 -30.11 -8.38
N ALA A 222 -4.75 -29.65 -9.12
CA ALA A 222 -4.72 -29.71 -10.58
C ALA A 222 -4.37 -31.09 -11.15
N ALA A 223 -3.86 -32.03 -10.34
CA ALA A 223 -3.43 -33.35 -10.82
C ALA A 223 -4.56 -34.40 -10.88
N GLY A 224 -5.76 -34.10 -10.35
CA GLY A 224 -6.85 -35.06 -10.19
C GLY A 224 -7.89 -35.11 -11.31
N ARG A 225 -7.82 -34.24 -12.33
CA ARG A 225 -8.74 -34.27 -13.47
C ARG A 225 -8.00 -34.66 -14.76
N ARG A 226 -7.54 -35.92 -14.84
CA ARG A 226 -7.46 -36.59 -16.15
C ARG A 226 -8.83 -37.17 -16.43
N ALA A 227 -9.48 -36.59 -17.44
CA ALA A 227 -10.67 -37.13 -18.07
C ALA A 227 -10.43 -38.61 -18.42
N ALA A 228 -11.33 -39.47 -17.93
CA ALA A 228 -11.53 -40.78 -18.51
C ALA A 228 -12.15 -40.56 -19.89
N ASP A 229 -11.34 -40.59 -20.94
CA ASP A 229 -11.86 -40.77 -22.30
C ASP A 229 -12.00 -42.29 -22.55
N PRO A 230 -13.18 -42.75 -22.97
CA PRO A 230 -13.42 -44.16 -23.27
C PRO A 230 -12.71 -44.58 -24.57
N ALA A 231 -12.27 -45.83 -24.58
CA ALA A 231 -11.58 -46.48 -25.69
C ALA A 231 -12.35 -46.37 -27.04
N PRO A 232 -11.64 -46.18 -28.17
CA PRO A 232 -12.27 -46.22 -29.48
C PRO A 232 -12.74 -47.64 -29.80
N THR A 233 -14.05 -47.80 -29.96
CA THR A 233 -14.65 -49.05 -30.43
C THR A 233 -14.43 -49.17 -31.94
N VAL A 234 -13.64 -50.15 -32.35
CA VAL A 234 -13.50 -50.57 -33.74
C VAL A 234 -14.79 -51.26 -34.19
N ARG A 235 -15.39 -50.79 -35.29
CA ARG A 235 -16.31 -51.61 -36.11
C ARG A 235 -15.95 -51.49 -37.59
N SER A 236 -15.49 -52.61 -38.12
CA SER A 236 -15.64 -53.06 -39.52
C SER A 236 -16.40 -54.40 -39.46
N PRO A 237 -16.90 -54.99 -40.57
CA PRO A 237 -17.21 -54.49 -41.91
C PRO A 237 -18.64 -54.92 -42.36
N SER A 238 -19.10 -54.47 -43.55
CA SER A 238 -19.77 -55.36 -44.54
C SER A 238 -20.23 -54.57 -45.79
N HIS A 239 -19.60 -54.87 -46.93
CA HIS A 239 -20.29 -54.97 -48.22
C HIS A 239 -21.14 -56.26 -48.19
N PRO A 240 -22.32 -56.31 -48.83
CA PRO A 240 -22.33 -56.86 -50.20
C PRO A 240 -23.37 -56.28 -51.17
N SER A 241 -23.07 -56.51 -52.45
CA SER A 241 -23.85 -56.44 -53.70
C SER A 241 -24.19 -55.06 -54.26
#